data_AF-A0AAF0EB95-F1
#
_entry.id   AF-A0AAF0EB95-F1
#
_cell.length_a   1.000
_cell.length_b   1.000
_cell.length_c   1.000
_cell.angle_alpha   90.00
_cell.angle_beta   90.00
_cell.angle_gamma   90.00
#
_symmetry.space_group_name_H-M   'P 1'
#
loop_
_entity.id
_entity.type
_entity.pdbx_description
1 polymer ?
#
loop_
_entity_poly.entity_id
_entity_poly.type
_entity_poly.pdbx_seq_one_letter_code
_entity_poly.pdbx_strand_id
1 'polypeptide(L)'
;MVRSYPNIVVTGTPGTGKTTLSMQICEAFQDVTGAQPLRHINVGALVKEKGFQASYDPEWDSYEVDEDQLLDYLEPLSGGTAPDPLEEDPEGCEQAQQLSSDDETRGGLVLDWHTCEAWPERWVDLVLVLRCDHQRLWARLEKRCVQCADDRNYSEKKIAENNEAEIMGVVMEEARESYAPEAIVTLSSETAEEMDANVERVVAWIRAWRQQRGLP
;
A
#
# COMPACT_ATOMS: atom_id res chain seq x y z
N MET A 1 -9.82 -19.51 1.85
CA MET A 1 -9.63 -18.86 3.16
C MET A 1 -10.07 -17.44 2.99
N VAL A 2 -10.87 -16.94 3.92
CA VAL A 2 -11.56 -15.65 3.79
C VAL A 2 -11.05 -14.73 4.90
N ARG A 3 -10.54 -13.55 4.54
CA ARG A 3 -9.90 -12.61 5.48
C ARG A 3 -10.90 -11.75 6.26
N SER A 4 -10.54 -11.33 7.47
CA SER A 4 -11.36 -10.46 8.35
C SER A 4 -11.05 -8.97 8.21
N TYR A 5 -9.93 -8.64 7.58
CA TYR A 5 -9.47 -7.27 7.38
C TYR A 5 -9.09 -7.06 5.92
N PRO A 6 -9.38 -5.88 5.35
CA PRO A 6 -9.05 -5.61 3.96
C PRO A 6 -7.54 -5.48 3.79
N ASN A 7 -7.03 -5.88 2.63
CA ASN A 7 -5.68 -5.52 2.22
C ASN A 7 -5.75 -4.30 1.30
N ILE A 8 -4.91 -3.31 1.61
CA ILE A 8 -4.88 -2.01 0.95
C ILE A 8 -3.51 -1.85 0.30
N VAL A 9 -3.48 -1.54 -0.98
CA VAL A 9 -2.27 -1.12 -1.68
C VAL A 9 -2.17 0.39 -1.59
N VAL A 10 -1.00 0.89 -1.17
CA VAL A 10 -0.68 2.31 -1.17
C VAL A 10 0.47 2.52 -2.16
N THR A 11 0.13 3.09 -3.32
CA THR A 11 1.05 3.31 -4.43
C THR A 11 1.12 4.77 -4.86
N GLY A 12 2.03 5.08 -5.76
CA GLY A 12 2.32 6.43 -6.27
C GLY A 12 3.82 6.66 -6.39
N THR A 13 4.19 7.73 -7.08
CA THR A 13 5.59 8.07 -7.35
C THR A 13 6.42 8.19 -6.06
N PRO A 14 7.70 7.77 -6.02
CA PRO A 14 8.58 8.02 -4.87
C PRO A 14 8.55 9.49 -4.43
N GLY A 15 8.30 9.74 -3.14
CA GLY A 15 8.21 11.09 -2.56
C GLY A 15 6.78 11.65 -2.36
N THR A 16 5.75 10.97 -2.89
CA THR A 16 4.35 11.42 -2.74
C THR A 16 3.81 11.27 -1.32
N GLY A 17 4.36 10.38 -0.48
CA GLY A 17 3.98 10.25 0.94
C GLY A 17 3.43 8.88 1.37
N LYS A 18 3.54 7.84 0.52
CA LYS A 18 3.01 6.49 0.75
C LYS A 18 3.28 5.92 2.14
N THR A 19 4.55 5.91 2.55
CA THR A 19 4.98 5.36 3.84
C THR A 19 4.35 6.11 5.01
N THR A 20 4.24 7.44 4.93
CA THR A 20 3.59 8.25 5.97
C THR A 20 2.11 7.92 6.07
N LEU A 21 1.39 7.89 4.94
CA LEU A 21 -0.03 7.53 4.93
C LEU A 21 -0.26 6.11 5.48
N SER A 22 0.57 5.15 5.05
CA SER A 22 0.45 3.74 5.45
C SER A 22 0.62 3.54 6.95
N MET A 23 1.63 4.17 7.55
CA MET A 23 1.84 4.14 9.00
C MET A 23 0.66 4.79 9.74
N GLN A 24 0.22 5.97 9.30
CA GLN A 24 -0.88 6.68 9.96
C GLN A 24 -2.22 5.94 9.86
N ILE A 25 -2.50 5.25 8.74
CA ILE A 25 -3.69 4.37 8.63
C ILE A 25 -3.63 3.25 9.68
N CYS A 26 -2.47 2.60 9.82
CA CYS A 26 -2.30 1.51 10.79
C CYS A 26 -2.41 2.02 12.24
N GLU A 27 -1.89 3.21 12.52
CA GLU A 27 -1.98 3.84 13.85
C GLU A 27 -3.40 4.30 14.18
N ALA A 28 -4.11 4.89 13.20
CA ALA A 28 -5.43 5.48 13.40
C ALA A 28 -6.56 4.44 13.43
N PHE A 29 -6.43 3.32 12.71
CA PHE A 29 -7.45 2.28 12.72
C PHE A 29 -7.31 1.38 13.96
N GLN A 30 -8.31 1.44 14.83
CA GLN A 30 -8.49 0.51 15.94
C GLN A 30 -9.76 -0.29 15.74
N ASP A 31 -9.70 -1.60 16.02
CA ASP A 31 -10.89 -2.45 16.05
C ASP A 31 -11.68 -2.25 17.36
N VAL A 32 -12.78 -3.00 17.51
CA VAL A 32 -13.65 -2.92 18.70
C VAL A 32 -12.95 -3.30 20.02
N THR A 33 -11.82 -4.01 19.95
CA THR A 33 -11.01 -4.37 21.12
C THR A 33 -9.99 -3.29 21.48
N GLY A 34 -9.83 -2.27 20.62
CA GLY A 34 -8.79 -1.25 20.73
C GLY A 34 -7.44 -1.69 20.15
N ALA A 35 -7.36 -2.86 19.52
CA ALA A 35 -6.16 -3.32 18.85
C ALA A 35 -5.97 -2.62 17.50
N GLN A 36 -4.72 -2.53 17.03
CA GLN A 36 -4.35 -2.08 15.68
C GLN A 36 -4.07 -3.30 14.79
N PRO A 37 -5.09 -3.84 14.10
CA PRO A 37 -4.95 -5.09 13.35
C PRO A 37 -4.20 -4.91 12.04
N LEU A 38 -4.09 -3.70 11.50
CA LEU A 38 -3.45 -3.47 10.21
C LEU A 38 -1.92 -3.58 10.31
N ARG A 39 -1.31 -4.19 9.30
CA ARG A 39 0.14 -4.44 9.21
C ARG A 39 0.71 -3.65 8.05
N HIS A 40 1.51 -2.63 8.36
CA HIS A 40 2.24 -1.89 7.33
C HIS A 40 3.41 -2.73 6.80
N ILE A 41 3.39 -3.01 5.50
CA ILE A 41 4.46 -3.70 4.79
C ILE A 41 5.14 -2.68 3.88
N ASN A 42 6.28 -2.14 4.32
CA ASN A 42 7.15 -1.38 3.44
C ASN A 42 7.96 -2.35 2.59
N VAL A 43 7.58 -2.51 1.33
CA VAL A 43 8.17 -3.52 0.43
C VAL A 43 9.65 -3.27 0.20
N GLY A 44 10.05 -2.00 0.04
CA GLY A 44 11.45 -1.64 -0.15
C GLY A 44 12.35 -2.01 1.05
N ALA A 45 11.83 -1.95 2.27
CA ALA A 45 12.52 -2.40 3.47
C ALA A 45 12.51 -3.93 3.59
N LEU A 46 11.37 -4.57 3.34
CA LEU A 46 11.20 -6.02 3.40
C LEU A 46 12.15 -6.74 2.43
N VAL A 47 12.20 -6.28 1.18
CA VAL A 47 13.08 -6.84 0.13
C VAL A 47 14.55 -6.81 0.57
N LYS A 48 14.99 -5.70 1.19
CA LYS A 48 16.36 -5.58 1.71
C LYS A 48 16.61 -6.49 2.91
N GLU A 49 15.67 -6.58 3.84
CA GLU A 49 15.79 -7.40 5.04
C GLU A 49 15.86 -8.89 4.69
N LYS A 50 15.02 -9.36 3.77
CA LYS A 50 14.91 -10.77 3.39
C LYS A 50 15.83 -11.18 2.26
N GLY A 51 16.43 -10.22 1.55
CA GLY A 51 17.31 -10.47 0.42
C GLY A 51 16.58 -10.87 -0.86
N PHE A 52 15.35 -10.38 -1.08
CA PHE A 52 14.54 -10.64 -2.29
C PHE A 52 14.99 -9.77 -3.49
N GLN A 53 16.30 -9.69 -3.71
CA GLN A 53 16.89 -8.91 -4.80
C GLN A 53 17.33 -9.86 -5.91
N ALA A 54 16.86 -9.64 -7.14
CA ALA A 54 17.25 -10.42 -8.31
C ALA A 54 18.56 -9.90 -8.91
N SER A 55 18.60 -8.59 -9.21
CA SER A 55 19.72 -7.91 -9.87
C SER A 55 19.93 -6.52 -9.29
N TYR A 56 21.12 -5.95 -9.46
CA TYR A 56 21.31 -4.49 -9.38
C TYR A 56 21.44 -3.92 -10.79
N ASP A 57 20.66 -2.89 -11.07
CA ASP A 57 20.72 -2.13 -12.31
C ASP A 57 21.56 -0.85 -12.10
N PRO A 58 22.76 -0.76 -12.70
CA PRO A 58 23.65 0.39 -12.57
C PRO A 58 23.21 1.62 -13.39
N GLU A 59 22.34 1.46 -14.38
CA GLU A 59 21.82 2.57 -15.20
C GLU A 59 20.75 3.37 -14.44
N TRP A 60 19.91 2.64 -13.70
CA TRP A 60 18.80 3.19 -12.91
C TRP A 60 19.13 3.36 -11.42
N ASP A 61 20.32 2.91 -11.00
CA ASP A 61 20.77 2.88 -9.61
C ASP A 61 19.68 2.26 -8.71
N SER A 62 19.18 1.10 -9.11
CA SER A 62 18.06 0.42 -8.47
C SER A 62 18.30 -1.08 -8.38
N TYR A 63 17.64 -1.73 -7.42
CA TYR A 63 17.62 -3.18 -7.35
C TYR A 63 16.33 -3.68 -8.00
N GLU A 64 16.47 -4.67 -8.87
CA GLU A 64 15.36 -5.47 -9.36
C GLU A 64 14.89 -6.38 -8.23
N VAL A 65 13.58 -6.39 -7.99
CA VAL A 65 12.97 -7.19 -6.92
C VAL A 65 12.64 -8.58 -7.46
N ASP A 66 12.98 -9.61 -6.69
CA ASP A 66 12.48 -10.95 -6.94
C ASP A 66 11.02 -11.03 -6.46
N GLU A 67 10.09 -10.79 -7.39
CA GLU A 67 8.66 -10.75 -7.11
C GLU A 67 8.12 -12.11 -6.67
N ASP A 68 8.63 -13.21 -7.23
CA ASP A 68 8.19 -14.56 -6.86
C ASP A 68 8.46 -14.83 -5.37
N GLN A 69 9.68 -14.54 -4.89
CA GLN A 69 10.02 -14.70 -3.47
C GLN A 69 9.22 -13.76 -2.56
N LEU A 70 8.98 -12.53 -3.02
CA LEU A 70 8.17 -11.55 -2.29
C LEU A 70 6.72 -12.03 -2.15
N LEU A 71 6.14 -12.54 -3.24
CA LEU A 71 4.77 -13.05 -3.27
C LEU A 71 4.62 -14.32 -2.44
N ASP A 72 5.54 -15.26 -2.56
CA ASP A 72 5.56 -16.49 -1.75
C ASP A 72 5.62 -16.17 -0.24
N TYR A 73 6.38 -15.13 0.13
CA TYR A 73 6.47 -14.69 1.52
C TYR A 73 5.18 -14.04 2.03
N LEU A 74 4.49 -13.25 1.20
CA LEU A 74 3.30 -12.49 1.59
C LEU A 74 1.98 -13.28 1.43
N GLU A 75 1.93 -14.27 0.56
CA GLU A 75 0.77 -15.14 0.31
C GLU A 75 0.08 -15.64 1.59
N PRO A 76 0.78 -16.26 2.55
CA PRO A 76 0.14 -16.76 3.78
C PRO A 76 -0.43 -15.62 4.65
N LEU A 77 0.07 -14.39 4.51
CA LEU A 77 -0.38 -13.24 5.29
C LEU A 77 -1.59 -12.52 4.65
N SER A 78 -1.81 -12.73 3.34
CA SER A 78 -2.86 -12.06 2.56
C SER A 78 -4.28 -12.46 2.98
N GLY A 79 -4.43 -13.65 3.56
CA GLY A 79 -5.71 -14.22 3.95
C GLY A 79 -6.58 -14.72 2.81
N GLY A 80 -6.03 -14.89 1.60
CA GLY A 80 -6.74 -15.46 0.46
C GLY A 80 -7.65 -14.45 -0.23
N THR A 81 -8.96 -14.59 -0.08
CA THR A 81 -9.98 -13.73 -0.71
C THR A 81 -10.75 -12.93 0.34
N ALA A 82 -11.29 -11.78 -0.05
CA ALA A 82 -12.27 -11.08 0.77
C ALA A 82 -13.59 -11.86 0.79
N PRO A 83 -14.37 -11.76 1.89
CA PRO A 83 -15.77 -12.13 1.83
C PRO A 83 -16.50 -11.13 0.93
N ASP A 84 -17.51 -11.60 0.21
CA ASP A 84 -18.51 -10.70 -0.38
C ASP A 84 -19.37 -10.07 0.72
N PRO A 85 -20.14 -9.00 0.44
CA PRO A 85 -21.06 -8.43 1.43
C PRO A 85 -21.95 -9.49 2.08
N LEU A 86 -22.33 -9.28 3.35
CA LEU A 86 -23.05 -10.28 4.16
C LEU A 86 -24.35 -10.78 3.51
N GLU A 87 -25.01 -9.93 2.71
CA GLU A 87 -26.22 -10.29 1.97
C GLU A 87 -25.97 -11.28 0.83
N GLU A 88 -24.75 -11.30 0.29
CA GLU A 88 -24.33 -12.11 -0.86
C GLU A 88 -23.58 -13.38 -0.43
N ASP A 89 -22.71 -13.29 0.58
CA ASP A 89 -21.93 -14.43 1.11
C ASP A 89 -21.94 -14.50 2.66
N PRO A 90 -23.04 -15.00 3.26
CA PRO A 90 -23.11 -15.20 4.70
C PRO A 90 -22.06 -16.17 5.25
N GLU A 91 -21.75 -17.24 4.50
CA GLU A 91 -20.85 -18.31 4.95
C GLU A 91 -19.39 -17.83 4.99
N GLY A 92 -18.93 -17.08 3.98
CA GLY A 92 -17.62 -16.45 3.99
C GLY A 92 -17.49 -15.40 5.09
N CYS A 93 -18.55 -14.63 5.38
CA CYS A 93 -18.57 -13.70 6.50
C CYS A 93 -18.46 -14.41 7.86
N GLU A 94 -19.17 -15.52 8.06
CA GLU A 94 -19.06 -16.35 9.27
C GLU A 94 -17.66 -16.94 9.44
N GLN A 95 -17.01 -17.39 8.36
CA GLN A 95 -15.62 -17.84 8.39
C GLN A 95 -14.67 -16.71 8.80
N ALA A 96 -14.83 -15.52 8.21
CA ALA A 96 -14.02 -14.35 8.53
C ALA A 96 -14.19 -13.89 9.99
N GLN A 97 -15.38 -14.05 10.58
CA GLN A 97 -15.63 -13.72 11.99
C GLN A 97 -14.92 -14.67 12.97
N GLN A 98 -14.58 -15.88 12.55
CA GLN A 98 -13.95 -16.90 13.41
C GLN A 98 -12.43 -16.76 13.51
N LEU A 99 -11.81 -15.97 12.62
CA LEU A 99 -10.36 -15.73 12.68
C LEU A 99 -10.01 -14.89 13.91
N SER A 100 -9.05 -15.39 14.69
CA SER A 100 -8.55 -14.69 15.87
C SER A 100 -7.69 -13.48 15.51
N SER A 101 -7.47 -12.57 16.46
CA SER A 101 -6.57 -11.42 16.29
C SER A 101 -5.12 -11.81 15.96
N ASP A 102 -4.71 -13.00 16.39
CA ASP A 102 -3.34 -13.51 16.23
C ASP A 102 -3.19 -14.39 14.98
N ASP A 103 -4.28 -14.62 14.25
CA ASP A 103 -4.25 -15.40 13.02
C ASP A 103 -3.57 -14.58 11.92
N GLU A 104 -2.45 -15.07 11.39
CA GLU A 104 -1.70 -14.37 10.35
C GLU A 104 -2.46 -14.26 9.02
N THR A 105 -3.46 -15.14 8.83
CA THR A 105 -4.28 -15.22 7.62
C THR A 105 -5.51 -14.31 7.66
N ARG A 106 -5.66 -13.49 8.69
CA ARG A 106 -6.78 -12.54 8.80
C ARG A 106 -6.72 -11.35 7.83
N GLY A 107 -5.71 -11.28 6.97
CA GLY A 107 -5.46 -10.15 6.07
C GLY A 107 -5.01 -8.91 6.83
N GLY A 108 -5.49 -7.74 6.43
CA GLY A 108 -5.14 -6.47 7.05
C GLY A 108 -3.76 -5.95 6.66
N LEU A 109 -3.31 -6.26 5.45
CA LEU A 109 -2.03 -5.76 4.94
C LEU A 109 -2.19 -4.35 4.38
N VAL A 110 -1.28 -3.45 4.70
CA VAL A 110 -1.11 -2.16 4.03
C VAL A 110 0.20 -2.21 3.26
N LEU A 111 0.10 -2.51 1.96
CA LEU A 111 1.22 -2.74 1.06
C LEU A 111 1.74 -1.40 0.50
N ASP A 112 2.88 -0.93 1.00
CA ASP A 112 3.53 0.32 0.60
C ASP A 112 4.63 0.04 -0.42
N TRP A 113 4.36 0.33 -1.69
CA TRP A 113 5.31 0.22 -2.77
C TRP A 113 5.05 1.23 -3.89
N HIS A 114 6.02 1.46 -4.78
CA HIS A 114 5.88 2.45 -5.85
C HIS A 114 5.20 1.91 -7.11
N THR A 115 5.14 0.58 -7.23
CA THR A 115 4.45 -0.17 -8.28
C THR A 115 3.39 -1.05 -7.61
N CYS A 116 2.34 -1.40 -8.35
CA CYS A 116 1.21 -2.17 -7.82
C CYS A 116 0.80 -3.39 -8.65
N GLU A 117 1.41 -3.62 -9.82
CA GLU A 117 1.03 -4.73 -10.71
C GLU A 117 1.42 -6.12 -10.17
N ALA A 118 2.42 -6.19 -9.29
CA ALA A 118 2.90 -7.46 -8.73
C ALA A 118 1.86 -8.18 -7.86
N TRP A 119 0.88 -7.47 -7.28
CA TRP A 119 -0.05 -8.08 -6.33
C TRP A 119 -1.17 -8.84 -7.05
N PRO A 120 -1.45 -10.11 -6.70
CA PRO A 120 -2.61 -10.82 -7.20
C PRO A 120 -3.90 -10.05 -6.88
N GLU A 121 -4.77 -9.84 -7.88
CA GLU A 121 -6.03 -9.08 -7.73
C GLU A 121 -6.86 -9.54 -6.52
N ARG A 122 -6.92 -10.86 -6.28
CA ARG A 122 -7.66 -11.46 -5.16
C ARG A 122 -7.20 -11.00 -3.77
N TRP A 123 -5.96 -10.54 -3.64
CA TRP A 123 -5.45 -10.02 -2.37
C TRP A 123 -6.03 -8.65 -2.07
N VAL A 124 -6.34 -7.84 -3.08
CA VAL A 124 -6.45 -6.39 -2.95
C VAL A 124 -7.92 -5.95 -2.89
N ASP A 125 -8.26 -5.20 -1.84
CA ASP A 125 -9.61 -4.64 -1.66
C ASP A 125 -9.70 -3.15 -2.02
N LEU A 126 -8.57 -2.45 -1.98
CA LEU A 126 -8.46 -1.02 -2.25
C LEU A 126 -7.05 -0.67 -2.72
N VAL A 127 -6.96 0.14 -3.77
CA VAL A 127 -5.72 0.71 -4.30
C VAL A 127 -5.76 2.21 -4.13
N LEU A 128 -4.89 2.73 -3.26
CA LEU A 128 -4.70 4.16 -3.03
C LEU A 128 -3.54 4.66 -3.88
N VAL A 129 -3.82 5.50 -4.88
CA VAL A 129 -2.79 6.14 -5.71
C VAL A 129 -2.56 7.55 -5.23
N LEU A 130 -1.42 7.80 -4.55
CA LEU A 130 -1.06 9.13 -4.09
C LEU A 130 -0.48 9.95 -5.24
N ARG A 131 -0.99 11.18 -5.38
CA ARG A 131 -0.53 12.18 -6.34
C ARG A 131 -0.02 13.42 -5.61
N CYS A 132 0.94 14.10 -6.22
CA CYS A 132 1.50 15.32 -5.68
C CYS A 132 1.84 16.27 -6.82
N ASP A 133 1.61 17.58 -6.61
CA ASP A 133 2.16 18.59 -7.53
C ASP A 133 3.66 18.37 -7.75
N HIS A 134 4.09 18.44 -9.01
CA HIS A 134 5.45 18.08 -9.41
C HIS A 134 6.49 19.02 -8.80
N GLN A 135 6.18 20.31 -8.59
CA GLN A 135 7.14 21.24 -7.97
C GLN A 135 7.33 20.91 -6.48
N ARG A 136 6.24 20.53 -5.80
CA ARG A 136 6.31 20.04 -4.41
C ARG A 136 7.06 18.72 -4.33
N LEU A 137 6.79 17.79 -5.25
CA LEU A 137 7.45 16.50 -5.30
C LEU A 137 8.96 16.67 -5.49
N TRP A 138 9.38 17.53 -6.43
CA TRP A 138 10.78 17.89 -6.63
C TRP A 138 11.42 18.38 -5.33
N ALA A 139 10.80 19.35 -4.64
CA ALA A 139 11.32 19.88 -3.39
C ALA A 139 11.41 18.83 -2.26
N ARG A 140 10.52 17.83 -2.26
CA ARG A 140 10.57 16.70 -1.31
C ARG A 140 11.72 15.74 -1.64
N LEU A 141 11.90 15.41 -2.92
CA LEU A 141 12.97 14.54 -3.40
C LEU A 141 14.35 15.17 -3.18
N GLU A 142 14.51 16.46 -3.50
CA GLU A 142 15.74 17.22 -3.26
C GLU A 142 16.15 17.19 -1.77
N LYS A 143 15.21 17.42 -0.85
CA LYS A 143 15.47 17.33 0.60
C LYS A 143 15.94 15.94 1.03
N ARG A 144 15.42 14.87 0.41
CA ARG A 144 15.87 13.49 0.70
C ARG A 144 17.32 13.26 0.27
N CYS A 145 17.76 13.86 -0.84
CA CYS A 145 19.16 13.79 -1.28
C CYS A 145 20.11 14.36 -0.22
N VAL A 146 19.75 15.52 0.34
CA VAL A 146 20.61 16.28 1.25
C VAL A 146 20.70 15.65 2.65
N GLN A 147 19.73 14.83 3.06
CA GLN A 147 19.61 14.34 4.44
C GLN A 147 20.05 12.88 4.66
N CYS A 148 20.33 12.11 3.60
CA CYS A 148 20.79 10.72 3.75
C CYS A 148 22.31 10.67 3.97
N ALA A 149 22.73 10.34 5.20
CA ALA A 149 24.11 9.95 5.54
C ALA A 149 24.43 8.47 5.19
N ASP A 150 23.44 7.78 4.62
CA ASP A 150 23.52 6.45 3.99
C ASP A 150 23.56 6.68 2.47
N ASP A 151 24.24 5.83 1.70
CA ASP A 151 24.64 5.95 0.27
C ASP A 151 23.48 6.18 -0.74
N ARG A 152 22.25 6.44 -0.26
CA ARG A 152 21.05 6.80 -1.02
C ARG A 152 20.99 8.31 -1.33
N ASN A 153 22.08 8.90 -1.78
CA ASN A 153 22.04 10.26 -2.32
C ASN A 153 21.38 10.22 -3.70
N TYR A 154 20.14 10.71 -3.82
CA TYR A 154 19.46 10.74 -5.10
C TYR A 154 20.21 11.68 -6.05
N SER A 155 20.63 11.15 -7.19
CA SER A 155 21.19 11.99 -8.25
C SER A 155 20.12 12.94 -8.78
N GLU A 156 20.52 14.11 -9.26
CA GLU A 156 19.60 15.05 -9.93
C GLU A 156 18.84 14.37 -11.08
N LYS A 157 19.52 13.44 -11.79
CA LYS A 157 18.92 12.56 -12.80
C LYS A 157 17.73 11.77 -12.23
N LYS A 158 17.91 11.10 -11.09
CA LYS A 158 16.87 10.30 -10.44
C LYS A 158 15.72 11.15 -9.92
N ILE A 159 15.97 12.38 -9.45
CA ILE A 159 14.91 13.33 -9.09
C ILE A 159 14.08 13.67 -10.33
N ALA A 160 14.75 14.02 -11.43
CA ALA A 160 14.10 14.38 -12.68
C ALA A 160 13.25 13.23 -13.25
N GLU A 161 13.78 12.00 -13.26
CA GLU A 161 13.07 10.79 -13.70
C GLU A 161 11.78 10.57 -12.89
N ASN A 162 11.86 10.60 -11.55
CA ASN A 162 10.67 10.43 -10.71
C ASN A 162 9.67 11.57 -10.92
N ASN A 163 10.15 12.81 -11.03
CA ASN A 163 9.28 13.95 -11.25
C ASN A 163 8.56 13.89 -12.61
N GLU A 164 9.24 13.43 -13.66
CA GLU A 164 8.65 13.18 -14.98
C GLU A 164 7.61 12.06 -14.91
N ALA A 165 7.90 10.96 -14.19
CA ALA A 165 6.94 9.88 -13.98
C ALA A 165 5.63 10.36 -13.30
N GLU A 166 5.72 11.27 -12.32
CA GLU A 166 4.54 11.88 -11.68
C GLU A 166 3.74 12.77 -12.66
N ILE A 167 4.43 13.54 -13.50
CA ILE A 167 3.81 14.40 -14.52
C ILE A 167 3.08 13.54 -15.56
N MET A 168 3.73 12.49 -16.04
CA MET A 168 3.19 11.57 -17.03
C MET A 168 2.10 10.64 -16.44
N GLY A 169 2.02 10.54 -15.11
CA GLY A 169 0.99 9.75 -14.44
C GLY A 169 1.22 8.24 -14.53
N VAL A 170 2.47 7.80 -14.69
CA VAL A 170 2.85 6.40 -14.92
C VAL A 170 2.19 5.46 -13.92
N VAL A 171 2.35 5.72 -12.62
CA VAL A 171 1.79 4.85 -11.56
C VAL A 171 0.26 4.83 -11.54
N MET A 172 -0.40 5.91 -11.99
CA MET A 172 -1.86 5.94 -12.11
C MET A 172 -2.34 5.09 -13.29
N GLU A 173 -1.57 5.05 -14.38
CA GLU A 173 -1.86 4.20 -15.54
C GLU A 173 -1.64 2.73 -15.18
N GLU A 174 -0.53 2.37 -14.54
CA GLU A 174 -0.27 1.01 -14.03
C GLU A 174 -1.42 0.50 -13.15
N ALA A 175 -1.90 1.33 -12.21
CA ALA A 175 -3.02 0.96 -11.35
C ALA A 175 -4.30 0.68 -12.15
N ARG A 176 -4.58 1.46 -13.19
CA ARG A 176 -5.77 1.28 -14.06
C ARG A 176 -5.68 0.07 -14.96
N GLU A 177 -4.47 -0.33 -15.34
CA GLU A 177 -4.23 -1.54 -16.13
C GLU A 177 -4.32 -2.80 -15.27
N SER A 178 -3.97 -2.69 -13.97
CA SER A 178 -3.89 -3.82 -13.04
C SER A 178 -5.16 -4.07 -12.23
N TYR A 179 -6.02 -3.07 -12.02
CA TYR A 179 -7.17 -3.17 -11.11
C TYR A 179 -8.45 -2.59 -11.69
N ALA A 180 -9.57 -3.10 -11.19
CA ALA A 180 -10.88 -2.57 -11.51
C ALA A 180 -11.03 -1.10 -11.05
N PRO A 181 -11.64 -0.20 -11.85
CA PRO A 181 -11.74 1.22 -11.53
C PRO A 181 -12.37 1.53 -10.16
N GLU A 182 -13.30 0.71 -9.70
CA GLU A 182 -13.98 0.84 -8.41
C GLU A 182 -13.07 0.57 -7.20
N ALA A 183 -12.00 -0.20 -7.38
CA ALA A 183 -11.01 -0.46 -6.33
C ALA A 183 -9.97 0.68 -6.24
N ILE A 184 -9.88 1.56 -7.25
CA ILE A 184 -8.84 2.58 -7.34
C ILE A 184 -9.35 3.91 -6.80
N VAL A 185 -8.65 4.47 -5.81
CA VAL A 185 -8.90 5.80 -5.26
C VAL A 185 -7.64 6.64 -5.37
N THR A 186 -7.74 7.75 -6.08
CA THR A 186 -6.66 8.75 -6.13
C THR A 186 -6.76 9.70 -4.95
N LEU A 187 -5.63 9.98 -4.30
CA LEU A 187 -5.52 10.89 -3.14
C LEU A 187 -4.46 11.96 -3.42
N SER A 188 -4.81 13.23 -3.22
CA SER A 188 -3.83 14.33 -3.22
C SER A 188 -3.01 14.29 -1.93
N SER A 189 -1.70 14.50 -2.03
CA SER A 189 -0.79 14.51 -0.88
C SER A 189 0.18 15.69 -0.95
N GLU A 190 -0.34 16.90 -0.76
CA GLU A 190 0.43 18.14 -0.81
C GLU A 190 0.67 18.75 0.58
N THR A 191 -0.32 18.68 1.47
CA THR A 191 -0.28 19.27 2.81
C THR A 191 -0.51 18.24 3.92
N ALA A 192 -0.26 18.65 5.17
CA ALA A 192 -0.52 17.81 6.34
C ALA A 192 -2.03 17.63 6.58
N GLU A 193 -2.82 18.68 6.36
CA GLU A 193 -4.27 18.64 6.51
C GLU A 193 -4.91 17.67 5.50
N GLU A 194 -4.39 17.64 4.27
CA GLU A 194 -4.81 16.64 3.27
C GLU A 194 -4.43 15.23 3.71
N MET A 195 -3.24 15.04 4.30
CA MET A 195 -2.81 13.75 4.82
C MET A 195 -3.75 13.27 5.93
N ASP A 196 -4.08 14.13 6.90
CA ASP A 196 -5.00 13.80 7.99
C ASP A 196 -6.40 13.43 7.45
N ALA A 197 -6.92 14.22 6.51
CA ALA A 197 -8.20 13.94 5.85
C ALA A 197 -8.17 12.63 5.04
N ASN A 198 -7.05 12.31 4.39
CA ASN A 198 -6.87 11.04 3.70
C ASN A 198 -6.90 9.85 4.67
N VAL A 199 -6.21 9.96 5.81
CA VAL A 199 -6.23 8.92 6.87
C VAL A 199 -7.65 8.71 7.37
N GLU A 200 -8.37 9.78 7.72
CA GLU A 200 -9.76 9.70 8.18
C GLU A 200 -10.67 9.01 7.14
N ARG A 201 -10.53 9.39 5.87
CA ARG A 201 -11.30 8.80 4.77
C ARG A 201 -11.02 7.31 4.61
N VAL A 202 -9.77 6.89 4.68
CA VAL A 202 -9.40 5.47 4.55
C VAL A 202 -9.87 4.68 5.76
N VAL A 203 -9.72 5.20 6.99
CA VAL A 203 -10.24 4.57 8.20
C VAL A 203 -11.77 4.39 8.13
N ALA A 204 -12.49 5.41 7.64
CA ALA A 204 -13.93 5.32 7.43
C ALA A 204 -14.29 4.25 6.39
N TRP A 205 -13.53 4.15 5.29
CA TRP A 205 -13.71 3.11 4.29
C TRP A 205 -13.49 1.71 4.88
N ILE A 206 -12.45 1.49 5.69
CA ILE A 206 -12.18 0.20 6.33
C ILE A 206 -13.36 -0.19 7.24
N ARG A 207 -13.86 0.75 8.04
CA ARG A 207 -15.04 0.51 8.90
C ARG A 207 -16.27 0.12 8.08
N ALA A 208 -16.54 0.82 6.98
CA ALA A 208 -17.66 0.51 6.10
C ALA A 208 -17.49 -0.87 5.43
N TRP A 209 -16.29 -1.18 4.93
CA TRP A 209 -15.96 -2.47 4.33
C TRP A 209 -16.23 -3.63 5.31
N ARG A 210 -15.84 -3.47 6.58
CA ARG A 210 -16.07 -4.47 7.64
C ARG A 210 -17.55 -4.58 8.00
N GLN A 211 -18.23 -3.45 8.18
CA GLN A 211 -19.64 -3.42 8.54
C GLN A 211 -20.52 -4.11 7.49
N GLN A 212 -20.24 -3.88 6.20
CA GLN A 212 -20.94 -4.54 5.08
C GLN A 212 -20.79 -6.06 5.07
N ARG A 213 -19.75 -6.59 5.74
CA ARG A 213 -19.41 -8.02 5.86
C ARG A 213 -19.76 -8.58 7.25
N GLY A 214 -20.53 -7.84 8.05
CA GLY A 214 -20.90 -8.24 9.40
C GLY A 214 -19.71 -8.37 10.35
N LEU A 215 -18.56 -7.76 10.05
CA LEU A 215 -17.37 -7.81 10.87
C LEU A 215 -17.37 -6.62 11.87
N PRO A 216 -17.00 -6.87 13.14
CA PRO A 216 -17.10 -5.88 14.20
C PRO A 216 -16.09 -4.73 14.08
#